data_AF-A0A959C3L3-F1
#
_entry.id   AF-A0A959C3L3-F1
#
_cell.length_a   1.000
_cell.length_b   1.000
_cell.length_c   1.000
_cell.angle_alpha   90.00
_cell.angle_beta   90.00
_cell.angle_gamma   90.00
#
_symmetry.space_group_name_H-M   'P 1'
#
loop_
_entity.id
_entity.type
_entity.pdbx_description
1 polymer ?
#
loop_
_entity_poly.entity_id
_entity_poly.type
_entity_poly.pdbx_seq_one_letter_code
_entity_poly.pdbx_strand_id
1 'polypeptide(L)'
;MLSRGKAAGDSIQRDPEGRAPRDPAAVARARARLAVLEPRLTALQNERIRIEADRLRVLADRRQLDSTMVDPTGMPGSRQQAEDALIAQLNRRPLTIQVTPRAISISVRFQVFFTDATMASRMPRLTASFQRGLNLIWNQVLSGGVFGGRRLSATPSFVRIDNLSQRSQDYWLIHVRAADNDPIVYPGCNPDQPGAGVPTSVTDSTCDGGVMFIPPLHMERPGVLGHELLHLFGLVDRYVNIVTQMPGGRLINRNDPLRETRGRPDPLGAQDGPILREDLGYLFDRFGVYQTELQQATMGLPALEAEVLRLQEIIRLGYDPRSLIPIRRDFNDRLIRSVDDL
;
A
#
# COMPACT_ATOMS: atom_id res chain seq x y z
N MET A 1 41.93 82.06 9.44
CA MET A 1 40.57 82.31 8.93
C MET A 1 40.41 81.57 7.61
N LEU A 2 39.57 80.53 7.64
CA LEU A 2 38.84 79.84 6.55
C LEU A 2 39.39 79.91 5.11
N SER A 3 39.98 78.80 4.65
CA SER A 3 39.92 78.38 3.25
C SER A 3 39.01 77.15 3.16
N ARG A 4 37.89 77.27 2.44
CA ARG A 4 36.92 76.19 2.19
C ARG A 4 37.41 75.32 1.05
N GLY A 5 37.44 74.01 1.30
CA GLY A 5 37.86 72.98 0.38
C GLY A 5 36.98 72.85 -0.86
N LYS A 6 37.63 72.52 -1.96
CA LYS A 6 37.02 72.08 -3.22
C LYS A 6 37.15 70.56 -3.25
N ALA A 7 36.00 69.89 -3.38
CA ALA A 7 35.91 68.45 -3.52
C ALA A 7 36.57 67.97 -4.82
N ALA A 8 37.49 67.02 -4.69
CA ALA A 8 37.78 65.98 -5.67
C ALA A 8 37.55 64.67 -4.88
N GLY A 9 36.68 63.76 -5.27
CA GLY A 9 36.49 63.26 -6.62
C GLY A 9 37.15 61.89 -6.74
N ASP A 10 36.86 60.97 -5.81
CA ASP A 10 37.18 59.55 -5.98
C ASP A 10 35.90 58.83 -6.41
N SER A 11 35.67 58.85 -7.71
CA SER A 11 34.84 57.87 -8.37
C SER A 11 35.49 56.50 -8.20
N ILE A 12 34.90 55.65 -7.36
CA ILE A 12 35.17 54.21 -7.34
C ILE A 12 34.83 53.69 -8.74
N GLN A 13 35.84 53.50 -9.59
CA GLN A 13 35.71 52.76 -10.84
C GLN A 13 35.32 51.33 -10.48
N ARG A 14 34.02 51.01 -10.64
CA ARG A 14 33.58 49.62 -10.74
C ARG A 14 34.14 49.08 -12.06
N ASP A 15 35.16 48.25 -11.92
CA ASP A 15 35.71 47.44 -13.00
C ASP A 15 34.56 46.70 -13.73
N PRO A 16 34.33 46.93 -15.04
CA PRO A 16 33.17 46.40 -15.75
C PRO A 16 33.22 44.88 -15.99
N GLU A 17 34.35 44.25 -15.72
CA GLU A 17 34.56 42.80 -15.90
C GLU A 17 34.73 42.07 -14.57
N GLY A 18 33.74 42.22 -13.69
CA GLY A 18 33.61 41.46 -12.44
C GLY A 18 33.44 39.95 -12.66
N ARG A 19 34.43 39.24 -13.25
CA ARG A 19 34.49 37.78 -13.22
C ARG A 19 34.44 37.36 -11.76
N ALA A 20 33.43 36.57 -11.41
CA ALA A 20 33.27 36.03 -10.09
C ALA A 20 34.58 35.34 -9.65
N PRO A 21 34.96 35.43 -8.36
CA PRO A 21 36.15 34.73 -7.87
C PRO A 21 36.09 33.25 -8.26
N ARG A 22 37.17 32.70 -8.83
CA ARG A 22 37.25 31.28 -9.19
C ARG A 22 38.02 30.51 -8.12
N ASP A 23 37.43 29.48 -7.56
CA ASP A 23 38.06 28.49 -6.67
C ASP A 23 38.23 27.15 -7.42
N PRO A 24 39.37 26.95 -8.10
CA PRO A 24 39.60 25.73 -8.89
C PRO A 24 39.62 24.46 -8.02
N ALA A 25 39.98 24.57 -6.73
CA ALA A 25 39.99 23.43 -5.83
C ALA A 25 38.57 23.02 -5.43
N ALA A 26 37.68 23.98 -5.16
CA ALA A 26 36.26 23.69 -4.93
C ALA A 26 35.60 23.07 -6.17
N VAL A 27 35.89 23.59 -7.38
CA VAL A 27 35.37 23.02 -8.63
C VAL A 27 35.88 21.59 -8.84
N ALA A 28 37.16 21.31 -8.60
CA ALA A 28 37.72 19.97 -8.74
C ALA A 28 37.09 18.99 -7.74
N ARG A 29 36.94 19.38 -6.47
CA ARG A 29 36.22 18.57 -5.46
C ARG A 29 34.77 18.33 -5.85
N ALA A 30 34.09 19.36 -6.36
CA ALA A 30 32.70 19.24 -6.78
C ALA A 30 32.54 18.25 -7.94
N ARG A 31 33.41 18.32 -8.97
CA ARG A 31 33.43 17.35 -10.08
C ARG A 31 33.69 15.92 -9.60
N ALA A 32 34.66 15.72 -8.72
CA ALA A 32 34.98 14.40 -8.18
C ALA A 32 33.81 13.81 -7.38
N ARG A 33 33.15 14.64 -6.56
CA ARG A 33 31.98 14.20 -5.78
C ARG A 33 30.78 13.91 -6.68
N LEU A 34 30.52 14.76 -7.66
CA LEU A 34 29.43 14.61 -8.63
C LEU A 34 29.55 13.30 -9.43
N ALA A 35 30.77 12.92 -9.86
CA ALA A 35 31.03 11.65 -10.55
C ALA A 35 30.65 10.40 -9.75
N VAL A 36 30.59 10.50 -8.41
CA VAL A 36 30.14 9.41 -7.52
C VAL A 36 28.63 9.49 -7.26
N LEU A 37 28.08 10.71 -7.14
CA LEU A 37 26.68 10.92 -6.75
C LEU A 37 25.70 10.78 -7.91
N GLU A 38 26.09 11.15 -9.13
CA GLU A 38 25.20 11.08 -10.31
C GLU A 38 24.73 9.65 -10.63
N PRO A 39 25.61 8.61 -10.69
CA PRO A 39 25.16 7.24 -10.93
C PRO A 39 24.16 6.77 -9.86
N ARG A 40 24.39 7.16 -8.60
CA ARG A 40 23.49 6.83 -7.49
C ARG A 40 22.15 7.55 -7.63
N LEU A 41 22.15 8.81 -8.05
CA LEU A 41 20.94 9.58 -8.28
C LEU A 41 20.10 8.93 -9.38
N THR A 42 20.72 8.64 -10.53
CA THR A 42 20.07 7.96 -11.64
C THR A 42 19.51 6.60 -11.23
N ALA A 43 20.24 5.81 -10.44
CA ALA A 43 19.75 4.52 -9.96
C ALA A 43 18.47 4.66 -9.11
N LEU A 44 18.46 5.61 -8.17
CA LEU A 44 17.29 5.85 -7.30
C LEU A 44 16.09 6.43 -8.09
N GLN A 45 16.33 7.30 -9.07
CA GLN A 45 15.29 7.83 -9.94
C GLN A 45 14.69 6.75 -10.84
N ASN A 46 15.53 5.89 -11.42
CA ASN A 46 15.06 4.75 -12.21
C ASN A 46 14.24 3.77 -11.38
N GLU A 47 14.63 3.54 -10.13
CA GLU A 47 13.88 2.68 -9.21
C GLU A 47 12.51 3.28 -8.87
N ARG A 48 12.45 4.59 -8.60
CA ARG A 48 11.18 5.32 -8.42
C ARG A 48 10.24 5.12 -9.62
N ILE A 49 10.76 5.36 -10.83
CA ILE A 49 10.00 5.21 -12.08
C ILE A 49 9.52 3.78 -12.26
N ARG A 50 10.37 2.79 -11.98
CA ARG A 50 10.04 1.35 -12.06
C ARG A 50 8.86 0.99 -11.15
N ILE A 51 8.88 1.49 -9.90
CA ILE A 51 7.82 1.22 -8.92
C ILE A 51 6.50 1.89 -9.34
N GLU A 52 6.55 3.17 -9.72
CA GLU A 52 5.37 3.91 -10.19
C GLU A 52 4.76 3.29 -11.46
N ALA A 53 5.60 2.86 -12.41
CA ALA A 53 5.16 2.20 -13.64
C ALA A 53 4.50 0.84 -13.37
N ASP A 54 5.06 0.02 -12.46
CA ASP A 54 4.44 -1.25 -12.07
C ASP A 54 3.06 -1.05 -11.43
N ARG A 55 2.96 -0.07 -10.52
CA ARG A 55 1.69 0.31 -9.89
C ARG A 55 0.64 0.66 -10.93
N LEU A 56 0.96 1.57 -11.86
CA LEU A 56 0.03 2.00 -12.90
C LEU A 56 -0.39 0.85 -13.83
N ARG A 57 0.57 -0.02 -14.20
CA ARG A 57 0.29 -1.19 -15.02
C ARG A 57 -0.69 -2.13 -14.33
N VAL A 58 -0.43 -2.49 -13.07
CA VAL A 58 -1.28 -3.43 -12.33
C VAL A 58 -2.71 -2.90 -12.14
N LEU A 59 -2.87 -1.59 -11.92
CA LEU A 59 -4.20 -0.96 -11.88
C LEU A 59 -4.89 -0.91 -13.26
N ALA A 60 -4.12 -0.81 -14.35
CA ALA A 60 -4.66 -0.93 -15.70
C ALA A 60 -5.09 -2.37 -16.01
N ASP A 61 -4.25 -3.36 -15.68
CA ASP A 61 -4.56 -4.79 -15.83
C ASP A 61 -5.83 -5.16 -15.06
N ARG A 62 -5.98 -4.65 -13.82
CA ARG A 62 -7.20 -4.86 -13.02
C ARG A 62 -8.46 -4.32 -13.67
N ARG A 63 -8.40 -3.07 -14.18
CA ARG A 63 -9.52 -2.45 -14.89
C ARG A 63 -9.86 -3.20 -16.17
N GLN A 64 -8.86 -3.69 -16.89
CA GLN A 64 -9.09 -4.50 -18.08
C GLN A 64 -9.73 -5.85 -17.73
N LEU A 65 -9.30 -6.49 -16.65
CA LEU A 65 -9.93 -7.71 -16.15
C LEU A 65 -11.41 -7.47 -15.81
N ASP A 66 -11.75 -6.37 -15.14
CA ASP A 66 -13.14 -6.00 -14.85
C ASP A 66 -13.93 -5.59 -16.11
N SER A 67 -13.28 -5.05 -17.14
CA SER A 67 -13.98 -4.65 -18.39
C SER A 67 -14.58 -5.82 -19.16
N THR A 68 -14.11 -7.05 -18.90
CA THR A 68 -14.69 -8.28 -19.47
C THR A 68 -15.98 -8.70 -18.79
N MET A 69 -16.34 -8.06 -17.67
CA MET A 69 -17.54 -8.42 -16.93
C MET A 69 -18.81 -7.93 -17.57
N VAL A 70 -19.82 -8.79 -17.57
CA VAL A 70 -21.21 -8.37 -17.72
C VAL A 70 -21.67 -7.86 -16.36
N ASP A 71 -21.77 -6.53 -16.19
CA ASP A 71 -22.28 -5.94 -14.96
C ASP A 71 -23.81 -6.11 -14.91
N PRO A 72 -24.37 -6.89 -13.97
CA PRO A 72 -25.83 -7.04 -13.84
C PRO A 72 -26.54 -5.71 -13.52
N THR A 73 -25.83 -4.70 -13.01
CA THR A 73 -26.36 -3.35 -12.76
C THR A 73 -26.28 -2.43 -13.99
N GLY A 74 -25.59 -2.85 -15.06
CA GLY A 74 -25.46 -2.11 -16.30
C GLY A 74 -24.55 -0.87 -16.26
N MET A 75 -23.90 -0.56 -15.13
CA MET A 75 -23.03 0.62 -15.00
C MET A 75 -21.54 0.24 -14.88
N PRO A 76 -20.73 0.43 -15.94
CA PRO A 76 -19.29 0.16 -15.89
C PRO A 76 -18.61 0.87 -14.71
N GLY A 77 -17.81 0.13 -13.94
CA GLY A 77 -17.04 0.66 -12.81
C GLY A 77 -17.80 0.80 -11.48
N SER A 78 -19.08 0.44 -11.43
CA SER A 78 -19.91 0.45 -10.21
C SER A 78 -19.26 -0.34 -9.05
N ARG A 79 -18.74 -1.53 -9.34
CA ARG A 79 -18.08 -2.40 -8.34
C ARG A 79 -16.78 -1.81 -7.81
N GLN A 80 -15.93 -1.25 -8.67
CA GLN A 80 -14.70 -0.61 -8.21
C GLN A 80 -15.00 0.61 -7.33
N GLN A 81 -16.03 1.40 -7.67
CA GLN A 81 -16.48 2.52 -6.82
C GLN A 81 -17.00 2.02 -5.47
N ALA A 82 -17.74 0.91 -5.45
CA ALA A 82 -18.19 0.27 -4.22
C ALA A 82 -16.99 -0.21 -3.37
N GLU A 83 -16.01 -0.88 -3.97
CA GLU A 83 -14.78 -1.30 -3.28
C GLU A 83 -14.00 -0.11 -2.73
N ASP A 84 -13.84 0.95 -3.52
CA ASP A 84 -13.18 2.19 -3.07
C ASP A 84 -13.90 2.80 -1.86
N ALA A 85 -15.24 2.81 -1.86
CA ALA A 85 -16.05 3.30 -0.74
C ALA A 85 -15.91 2.40 0.50
N LEU A 86 -15.98 1.07 0.34
CA LEU A 86 -15.81 0.11 1.43
C LEU A 86 -14.41 0.22 2.05
N ILE A 87 -13.36 0.25 1.22
CA ILE A 87 -11.96 0.33 1.66
C ILE A 87 -11.66 1.66 2.37
N ALA A 88 -12.33 2.75 1.98
CA ALA A 88 -12.19 4.05 2.64
C ALA A 88 -12.81 4.06 4.05
N GLN A 89 -13.89 3.30 4.26
CA GLN A 89 -14.61 3.21 5.53
C GLN A 89 -14.10 2.09 6.45
N LEU A 90 -13.30 1.18 5.91
CA LEU A 90 -12.75 0.03 6.60
C LEU A 90 -11.99 0.43 7.87
N ASN A 91 -12.32 -0.23 8.99
CA ASN A 91 -11.53 -0.10 10.21
C ASN A 91 -10.21 -0.86 10.08
N ARG A 92 -9.11 -0.10 9.97
CA ARG A 92 -7.76 -0.65 9.77
C ARG A 92 -7.02 -1.00 11.05
N ARG A 93 -7.54 -0.65 12.24
CA ARG A 93 -6.86 -0.93 13.54
C ARG A 93 -6.51 -2.40 13.75
N PRO A 94 -7.33 -3.38 13.30
CA PRO A 94 -7.00 -4.80 13.45
C PRO A 94 -5.90 -5.28 12.51
N LEU A 95 -5.46 -4.44 11.57
CA LEU A 95 -4.55 -4.76 10.49
C LEU A 95 -3.15 -4.20 10.75
N THR A 96 -2.14 -5.00 10.42
CA THR A 96 -0.76 -4.53 10.30
C THR A 96 -0.16 -5.12 9.05
N ILE A 97 0.42 -4.28 8.20
CA ILE A 97 1.08 -4.69 6.97
C ILE A 97 2.55 -4.33 7.07
N GLN A 98 3.41 -5.32 6.92
CA GLN A 98 4.86 -5.16 6.95
C GLN A 98 5.44 -5.51 5.57
N VAL A 99 6.22 -4.58 5.02
CA VAL A 99 6.88 -4.74 3.73
C VAL A 99 8.39 -4.85 3.98
N THR A 100 8.95 -5.96 3.53
CA THR A 100 10.39 -6.25 3.61
C THR A 100 10.92 -6.63 2.22
N PRO A 101 12.24 -6.66 2.01
CA PRO A 101 12.82 -7.08 0.73
C PRO A 101 12.43 -8.51 0.29
N ARG A 102 12.02 -9.38 1.23
CA ARG A 102 11.72 -10.80 0.96
C ARG A 102 10.24 -11.17 1.11
N ALA A 103 9.47 -10.35 1.80
CA ALA A 103 8.10 -10.72 2.15
C ALA A 103 7.20 -9.50 2.37
N ILE A 104 5.91 -9.72 2.13
CA ILE A 104 4.82 -8.84 2.54
C ILE A 104 3.99 -9.63 3.55
N SER A 105 3.93 -9.15 4.78
CA SER A 105 3.24 -9.83 5.88
C SER A 105 2.04 -9.01 6.33
N ILE A 106 0.86 -9.63 6.28
CA ILE A 106 -0.41 -9.07 6.73
C ILE A 106 -0.76 -9.78 8.04
N SER A 107 -0.81 -9.05 9.13
CA SER A 107 -1.30 -9.55 10.42
C SER A 107 -2.71 -9.01 10.66
N VAL A 108 -3.63 -9.90 11.03
CA VAL A 108 -5.05 -9.56 11.26
C VAL A 108 -5.49 -10.06 12.62
N ARG A 109 -6.15 -9.20 13.40
CA ARG A 109 -6.67 -9.56 14.72
C ARG A 109 -8.17 -9.79 14.67
N PHE A 110 -8.62 -10.95 15.14
CA PHE A 110 -10.03 -11.34 15.21
C PHE A 110 -10.50 -11.56 16.64
N GLN A 111 -11.67 -11.03 16.95
CA GLN A 111 -12.53 -11.54 18.02
C GLN A 111 -13.48 -12.58 17.42
N VAL A 112 -13.77 -13.63 18.16
CA VAL A 112 -14.74 -14.65 17.75
C VAL A 112 -15.84 -14.74 18.79
N PHE A 113 -17.08 -14.55 18.34
CA PHE A 113 -18.27 -14.70 19.14
C PHE A 113 -19.12 -15.86 18.61
N PHE A 114 -19.55 -16.75 19.49
CA PHE A 114 -20.47 -17.84 19.16
C PHE A 114 -21.84 -17.48 19.75
N THR A 115 -22.87 -17.37 18.91
CA THR A 115 -24.25 -17.16 19.39
C THR A 115 -24.68 -18.28 20.33
N ASP A 116 -24.37 -19.53 19.95
CA ASP A 116 -24.52 -20.68 20.83
C ASP A 116 -23.20 -20.97 21.54
N ALA A 117 -23.16 -20.68 22.85
CA ALA A 117 -21.98 -20.88 23.69
C ALA A 117 -21.49 -22.34 23.72
N THR A 118 -22.36 -23.33 23.45
CA THR A 118 -21.95 -24.74 23.44
C THR A 118 -20.97 -25.05 22.29
N MET A 119 -21.00 -24.23 21.22
CA MET A 119 -20.07 -24.33 20.10
C MET A 119 -18.69 -23.73 20.37
N ALA A 120 -18.47 -23.04 21.49
CA ALA A 120 -17.17 -22.43 21.81
C ALA A 120 -16.02 -23.44 21.79
N SER A 121 -16.28 -24.71 22.13
CA SER A 121 -15.33 -25.82 22.06
C SER A 121 -14.81 -26.11 20.63
N ARG A 122 -15.51 -25.62 19.59
CA ARG A 122 -15.15 -25.77 18.17
C ARG A 122 -14.20 -24.67 17.67
N MET A 123 -13.80 -23.72 18.51
CA MET A 123 -12.84 -22.67 18.16
C MET A 123 -11.54 -23.20 17.50
N PRO A 124 -10.92 -24.31 17.96
CA PRO A 124 -9.76 -24.88 17.27
C PRO A 124 -10.05 -25.32 15.83
N ARG A 125 -11.27 -25.78 15.53
CA ARG A 125 -11.67 -26.17 14.17
C ARG A 125 -11.80 -24.96 13.25
N LEU A 126 -12.46 -23.90 13.73
CA LEU A 126 -12.58 -22.63 13.00
C LEU A 126 -11.19 -22.08 12.66
N THR A 127 -10.32 -21.95 13.67
CA THR A 127 -8.98 -21.36 13.48
C THR A 127 -8.12 -22.18 12.51
N ALA A 128 -8.14 -23.51 12.61
CA ALA A 128 -7.43 -24.38 11.68
C ALA A 128 -7.99 -24.29 10.24
N SER A 129 -9.32 -24.22 10.10
CA SER A 129 -9.98 -24.06 8.80
C SER A 129 -9.67 -22.70 8.17
N PHE A 130 -9.72 -21.64 8.97
CA PHE A 130 -9.38 -20.29 8.55
C PHE A 130 -7.93 -20.22 8.06
N GLN A 131 -6.98 -20.83 8.81
CA GLN A 131 -5.59 -20.89 8.40
C GLN A 131 -5.38 -21.65 7.06
N ARG A 132 -6.14 -22.73 6.83
CA ARG A 132 -6.14 -23.41 5.52
C ARG A 132 -6.71 -22.50 4.42
N GLY A 133 -7.74 -21.72 4.71
CA GLY A 133 -8.32 -20.74 3.79
C GLY A 133 -7.31 -19.67 3.40
N LEU A 134 -6.54 -19.16 4.37
CA LEU A 134 -5.44 -18.24 4.10
C LEU A 134 -4.36 -18.87 3.23
N ASN A 135 -4.02 -20.15 3.46
CA ASN A 135 -3.05 -20.84 2.62
C ASN A 135 -3.54 -21.07 1.19
N LEU A 136 -4.85 -21.26 1.02
CA LEU A 136 -5.48 -21.47 -0.29
C LEU A 136 -5.56 -20.17 -1.09
N ILE A 137 -5.98 -19.07 -0.43
CA ILE A 137 -6.35 -17.81 -1.11
C ILE A 137 -5.28 -16.74 -0.99
N TRP A 138 -4.66 -16.57 0.18
CA TRP A 138 -3.81 -15.40 0.47
C TRP A 138 -2.31 -15.69 0.38
N ASN A 139 -1.87 -16.81 0.94
CA ASN A 139 -0.44 -17.08 1.13
C ASN A 139 0.17 -17.64 -0.15
N GLN A 140 0.92 -16.80 -0.85
CA GLN A 140 1.50 -17.14 -2.15
C GLN A 140 2.87 -16.48 -2.35
N VAL A 141 3.64 -17.00 -3.30
CA VAL A 141 4.81 -16.29 -3.80
C VAL A 141 4.35 -15.38 -4.92
N LEU A 142 4.69 -14.10 -4.82
CA LEU A 142 4.25 -13.08 -5.75
C LEU A 142 4.97 -13.23 -7.09
N SER A 143 4.21 -13.24 -8.17
CA SER A 143 4.74 -13.34 -9.53
C SER A 143 4.82 -11.96 -10.20
N GLY A 144 6.01 -11.61 -10.71
CA GLY A 144 6.23 -10.43 -11.54
C GLY A 144 6.14 -9.08 -10.80
N GLY A 145 6.43 -8.00 -11.53
CA GLY A 145 6.40 -6.64 -10.99
C GLY A 145 7.48 -6.37 -9.94
N VAL A 146 7.27 -5.31 -9.15
CA VAL A 146 8.28 -4.87 -8.16
C VAL A 146 8.38 -5.81 -6.95
N PHE A 147 7.31 -6.56 -6.67
CA PHE A 147 7.23 -7.52 -5.56
C PHE A 147 7.51 -8.97 -5.98
N GLY A 148 7.85 -9.20 -7.24
CA GLY A 148 8.11 -10.54 -7.77
C GLY A 148 9.15 -11.30 -6.95
N GLY A 149 8.84 -12.56 -6.62
CA GLY A 149 9.68 -13.45 -5.82
C GLY A 149 9.52 -13.29 -4.30
N ARG A 150 8.80 -12.27 -3.82
CA ARG A 150 8.51 -12.12 -2.37
C ARG A 150 7.39 -13.05 -1.94
N ARG A 151 7.44 -13.49 -0.68
CA ARG A 151 6.33 -14.25 -0.06
C ARG A 151 5.28 -13.29 0.49
N LEU A 152 4.04 -13.45 0.06
CA LEU A 152 2.88 -12.89 0.76
C LEU A 152 2.43 -13.87 1.84
N SER A 153 2.19 -13.35 3.04
CA SER A 153 1.61 -14.13 4.13
C SER A 153 0.59 -13.33 4.92
N ALA A 154 -0.62 -13.83 5.03
CA ALA A 154 -1.66 -13.41 5.95
C ALA A 154 -1.63 -14.31 7.19
N THR A 155 -1.53 -13.69 8.37
CA THR A 155 -1.45 -14.37 9.67
C THR A 155 -2.53 -13.81 10.60
N PRO A 156 -3.50 -14.63 11.02
CA PRO A 156 -4.54 -14.21 11.91
C PRO A 156 -4.15 -14.48 13.38
N SER A 157 -4.63 -13.65 14.29
CA SER A 157 -4.68 -13.97 15.72
C SER A 157 -6.12 -13.93 16.19
N PHE A 158 -6.53 -14.89 17.02
CA PHE A 158 -7.92 -15.00 17.45
C PHE A 158 -8.06 -14.91 18.96
N VAL A 159 -9.06 -14.17 19.41
CA VAL A 159 -9.50 -14.12 20.82
C VAL A 159 -11.00 -14.40 20.87
N ARG A 160 -11.42 -15.32 21.73
CA ARG A 160 -12.85 -15.57 21.93
C ARG A 160 -13.44 -14.52 22.86
N ILE A 161 -14.64 -14.05 22.55
CA ILE A 161 -15.48 -13.26 23.46
C ILE A 161 -16.76 -14.03 23.79
N ASP A 162 -17.27 -13.81 24.99
CA ASP A 162 -18.48 -14.45 25.51
C ASP A 162 -19.73 -13.59 25.32
N ASN A 163 -19.54 -12.28 25.11
CA ASN A 163 -20.63 -11.33 24.91
C ASN A 163 -20.21 -10.23 23.93
N LEU A 164 -21.13 -9.81 23.04
CA LEU A 164 -20.90 -8.71 22.12
C LEU A 164 -20.56 -7.38 22.81
N SER A 165 -20.92 -7.18 24.08
CA SER A 165 -20.48 -6.01 24.85
C SER A 165 -18.96 -5.95 25.10
N GLN A 166 -18.25 -7.07 24.92
CA GLN A 166 -16.78 -7.17 25.01
C GLN A 166 -16.07 -6.83 23.68
N ARG A 167 -16.84 -6.45 22.66
CA ARG A 167 -16.34 -6.08 21.34
C ARG A 167 -15.33 -4.93 21.43
N SER A 168 -14.22 -5.07 20.71
CA SER A 168 -13.18 -4.04 20.60
C SER A 168 -12.86 -3.70 19.15
N GLN A 169 -12.82 -2.41 18.84
CA GLN A 169 -12.45 -1.90 17.51
C GLN A 169 -11.01 -2.23 17.09
N ASP A 170 -10.18 -2.77 17.98
CA ASP A 170 -8.84 -3.27 17.65
C ASP A 170 -8.86 -4.68 17.01
N TYR A 171 -10.04 -5.28 16.88
CA TYR A 171 -10.26 -6.56 16.25
C TYR A 171 -11.36 -6.45 15.19
N TRP A 172 -11.31 -7.29 14.16
CA TRP A 172 -12.50 -7.63 13.37
C TRP A 172 -13.28 -8.74 14.08
N LEU A 173 -14.57 -8.88 13.80
CA LEU A 173 -15.40 -9.90 14.45
C LEU A 173 -15.70 -11.05 13.49
N ILE A 174 -15.52 -12.28 13.97
CA ILE A 174 -16.17 -13.46 13.39
C ILE A 174 -17.33 -13.82 14.31
N HIS A 175 -18.55 -13.61 13.83
CA HIS A 175 -19.79 -13.97 14.51
C HIS A 175 -20.30 -15.30 13.96
N VAL A 176 -20.13 -16.36 14.73
CA VAL A 176 -20.65 -17.69 14.41
C VAL A 176 -22.11 -17.78 14.82
N ARG A 177 -23.00 -17.98 13.84
CA ARG A 177 -24.46 -18.14 14.04
C ARG A 177 -24.78 -19.43 14.80
N ALA A 178 -25.96 -19.51 15.43
CA ALA A 178 -26.35 -20.69 16.20
C ALA A 178 -26.69 -21.89 15.30
N ALA A 179 -27.38 -21.64 14.18
CA ALA A 179 -27.62 -22.63 13.13
C ALA A 179 -27.31 -22.07 11.73
N ASP A 180 -27.20 -22.97 10.75
CA ASP A 180 -26.78 -22.62 9.38
C ASP A 180 -27.74 -21.67 8.65
N ASN A 181 -29.02 -21.74 8.99
CA ASN A 181 -30.11 -21.02 8.34
C ASN A 181 -30.67 -19.88 9.20
N ASP A 182 -30.07 -19.59 10.35
CA ASP A 182 -30.58 -18.53 11.23
C ASP A 182 -30.42 -17.15 10.58
N PRO A 183 -31.39 -16.23 10.73
CA PRO A 183 -31.20 -14.87 10.26
C PRO A 183 -29.98 -14.21 10.92
N ILE A 184 -29.39 -13.25 10.24
CA ILE A 184 -28.30 -12.46 10.82
C ILE A 184 -28.93 -11.32 11.63
N VAL A 185 -28.71 -11.37 12.94
CA VAL A 185 -29.15 -10.32 13.87
C VAL A 185 -27.92 -9.74 14.56
N TYR A 186 -27.59 -8.49 14.25
CA TYR A 186 -26.48 -7.76 14.86
C TYR A 186 -26.88 -6.31 15.18
N PRO A 187 -26.68 -5.81 16.41
CA PRO A 187 -27.09 -4.46 16.78
C PRO A 187 -26.44 -3.38 15.91
N GLY A 188 -27.25 -2.46 15.38
CA GLY A 188 -26.76 -1.29 14.63
C GLY A 188 -26.28 -1.59 13.21
N CYS A 189 -26.40 -2.83 12.74
CA CYS A 189 -26.07 -3.22 11.37
C CYS A 189 -27.26 -3.90 10.71
N ASN A 190 -27.34 -3.78 9.39
CA ASN A 190 -28.35 -4.47 8.58
C ASN A 190 -27.68 -5.20 7.41
N PRO A 191 -26.92 -6.27 7.70
CA PRO A 191 -26.24 -7.03 6.67
C PRO A 191 -27.24 -7.77 5.77
N ASP A 192 -26.80 -8.10 4.57
CA ASP A 192 -27.56 -8.94 3.64
C ASP A 192 -27.98 -10.24 4.35
N GLN A 193 -29.25 -10.63 4.17
CA GLN A 193 -29.78 -11.81 4.81
C GLN A 193 -29.47 -13.05 3.97
N PRO A 194 -29.07 -14.18 4.59
CA PRO A 194 -28.85 -15.41 3.88
C PRO A 194 -30.16 -15.90 3.25
N GLY A 195 -30.08 -16.43 2.02
CA GLY A 195 -31.22 -17.06 1.36
C GLY A 195 -31.73 -18.30 2.11
N ALA A 196 -33.01 -18.63 1.96
CA ALA A 196 -33.63 -19.74 2.67
C ALA A 196 -32.98 -21.09 2.31
N GLY A 197 -32.62 -21.87 3.34
CA GLY A 197 -32.19 -23.27 3.22
C GLY A 197 -30.77 -23.49 2.70
N VAL A 198 -29.99 -22.43 2.49
CA VAL A 198 -28.58 -22.54 2.08
C VAL A 198 -27.69 -21.87 3.12
N PRO A 199 -26.76 -22.62 3.75
CA PRO A 199 -25.75 -22.04 4.61
C PRO A 199 -24.93 -21.02 3.80
N THR A 200 -25.04 -19.74 4.17
CA THR A 200 -24.36 -18.63 3.49
C THR A 200 -23.59 -17.80 4.51
N SER A 201 -22.32 -17.54 4.24
CA SER A 201 -21.57 -16.54 4.99
C SER A 201 -21.90 -15.16 4.45
N VAL A 202 -21.92 -14.16 5.31
CA VAL A 202 -22.10 -12.77 4.90
C VAL A 202 -21.05 -11.95 5.62
N THR A 203 -20.34 -11.11 4.88
CA THR A 203 -19.34 -10.22 5.45
C THR A 203 -19.70 -8.79 5.18
N ASP A 204 -19.71 -7.98 6.23
CA ASP A 204 -19.90 -6.54 6.15
C ASP A 204 -18.67 -5.85 6.74
N SER A 205 -17.88 -5.24 5.85
CA SER A 205 -16.65 -4.53 6.23
C SER A 205 -16.91 -3.18 6.90
N THR A 206 -18.14 -2.67 6.84
CA THR A 206 -18.51 -1.36 7.40
C THR A 206 -19.26 -1.49 8.74
N CYS A 207 -20.00 -2.60 8.93
CA CYS A 207 -20.66 -2.91 10.19
C CYS A 207 -19.65 -3.02 11.33
N ASP A 208 -19.78 -2.18 12.36
CA ASP A 208 -19.00 -2.25 13.61
C ASP A 208 -17.48 -2.49 13.42
N GLY A 209 -16.95 -1.84 12.37
CA GLY A 209 -15.55 -1.93 11.99
C GLY A 209 -15.13 -3.26 11.36
N GLY A 210 -16.05 -4.07 10.85
CA GLY A 210 -15.79 -5.30 10.10
C GLY A 210 -16.27 -6.57 10.81
N VAL A 211 -17.32 -7.20 10.28
CA VAL A 211 -17.91 -8.43 10.82
C VAL A 211 -18.11 -9.48 9.72
N MET A 212 -17.68 -10.71 9.99
CA MET A 212 -18.05 -11.91 9.24
C MET A 212 -19.12 -12.70 10.00
N PHE A 213 -20.27 -12.90 9.38
CA PHE A 213 -21.34 -13.76 9.89
C PHE A 213 -21.21 -15.15 9.27
N ILE A 214 -20.76 -16.11 10.07
CA ILE A 214 -20.41 -17.46 9.61
C ILE A 214 -21.41 -18.48 10.15
N PRO A 215 -22.10 -19.28 9.30
CA PRO A 215 -22.86 -20.43 9.78
C PRO A 215 -21.94 -21.55 10.31
N PRO A 216 -22.41 -22.39 11.25
CA PRO A 216 -21.62 -23.51 11.78
C PRO A 216 -20.96 -24.39 10.70
N LEU A 217 -21.64 -24.68 9.60
CA LEU A 217 -21.10 -25.48 8.51
C LEU A 217 -19.88 -24.83 7.83
N HIS A 218 -19.85 -23.49 7.75
CA HIS A 218 -18.78 -22.76 7.08
C HIS A 218 -17.53 -22.60 7.94
N MET A 219 -17.62 -22.86 9.25
CA MET A 219 -16.43 -22.96 10.11
C MET A 219 -15.43 -24.00 9.61
N GLU A 220 -15.91 -25.02 8.89
CA GLU A 220 -15.08 -26.12 8.38
C GLU A 220 -14.85 -26.03 6.86
N ARG A 221 -15.17 -24.87 6.23
CA ARG A 221 -14.94 -24.62 4.79
C ARG A 221 -13.82 -23.60 4.58
N PRO A 222 -12.57 -24.05 4.33
CA PRO A 222 -11.43 -23.15 4.17
C PRO A 222 -11.60 -22.13 3.05
N GLY A 223 -12.09 -22.54 1.88
CA GLY A 223 -12.30 -21.65 0.73
C GLY A 223 -13.22 -20.48 1.07
N VAL A 224 -14.35 -20.77 1.74
CA VAL A 224 -15.28 -19.74 2.22
C VAL A 224 -14.58 -18.79 3.19
N LEU A 225 -13.90 -19.29 4.22
CA LEU A 225 -13.26 -18.42 5.22
C LEU A 225 -12.16 -17.53 4.64
N GLY A 226 -11.37 -18.05 3.70
CA GLY A 226 -10.36 -17.25 3.01
C GLY A 226 -10.98 -16.22 2.06
N HIS A 227 -12.13 -16.55 1.47
CA HIS A 227 -12.91 -15.66 0.59
C HIS A 227 -13.59 -14.53 1.38
N GLU A 228 -14.22 -14.83 2.51
CA GLU A 228 -14.81 -13.81 3.40
C GLU A 228 -13.79 -12.79 3.88
N LEU A 229 -12.52 -13.18 4.01
CA LEU A 229 -11.46 -12.23 4.30
C LEU A 229 -11.29 -11.19 3.18
N LEU A 230 -11.48 -11.55 1.91
CA LEU A 230 -11.43 -10.59 0.79
C LEU A 230 -12.47 -9.49 0.97
N HIS A 231 -13.67 -9.85 1.44
CA HIS A 231 -14.74 -8.91 1.74
C HIS A 231 -14.44 -8.01 2.93
N LEU A 232 -13.80 -8.54 3.98
CA LEU A 232 -13.32 -7.68 5.07
C LEU A 232 -12.25 -6.69 4.60
N PHE A 233 -11.47 -7.03 3.57
CA PHE A 233 -10.56 -6.09 2.90
C PHE A 233 -11.26 -5.14 1.93
N GLY A 234 -12.59 -5.21 1.82
CA GLY A 234 -13.43 -4.32 1.02
C GLY A 234 -13.60 -4.73 -0.44
N LEU A 235 -13.10 -5.90 -0.85
CA LEU A 235 -13.36 -6.44 -2.20
C LEU A 235 -14.78 -6.98 -2.28
N VAL A 236 -15.42 -6.85 -3.44
CA VAL A 236 -16.78 -7.38 -3.66
C VAL A 236 -16.75 -8.59 -4.58
N ASP A 237 -17.80 -9.39 -4.54
CA ASP A 237 -17.92 -10.55 -5.42
C ASP A 237 -17.86 -10.18 -6.90
N ARG A 238 -17.54 -11.19 -7.70
CA ARG A 238 -17.38 -11.16 -9.16
C ARG A 238 -18.07 -12.38 -9.78
N TYR A 239 -19.10 -12.91 -9.12
CA TYR A 239 -20.02 -13.91 -9.65
C TYR A 239 -21.47 -13.45 -9.47
N VAL A 240 -22.40 -14.14 -10.14
CA VAL A 240 -23.84 -14.09 -9.85
C VAL A 240 -24.30 -15.42 -9.28
N ASN A 241 -25.21 -15.37 -8.33
CA ASN A 241 -25.90 -16.57 -7.85
C ASN A 241 -27.12 -16.83 -8.74
N ILE A 242 -27.17 -18.00 -9.34
CA ILE A 242 -28.28 -18.49 -10.16
C ILE A 242 -29.01 -19.57 -9.37
N VAL A 243 -30.25 -19.29 -9.02
CA VAL A 243 -31.17 -20.25 -8.39
C VAL A 243 -32.04 -20.86 -9.46
N THR A 244 -31.90 -22.17 -9.69
CA THR A 244 -32.73 -22.92 -10.64
C THR A 244 -33.69 -23.84 -9.89
N GLN A 245 -34.98 -23.70 -10.13
CA GLN A 245 -35.99 -24.63 -9.62
C GLN A 245 -36.11 -25.83 -10.57
N MET A 246 -35.76 -27.01 -10.08
CA MET A 246 -35.89 -28.27 -10.82
C MET A 246 -37.34 -28.79 -10.78
N PRO A 247 -37.75 -29.65 -11.73
CA PRO A 247 -38.99 -30.41 -11.62
C PRO A 247 -39.07 -31.14 -10.27
N GLY A 248 -40.17 -30.96 -9.53
CA GLY A 248 -40.33 -31.47 -8.16
C GLY A 248 -39.97 -30.47 -7.04
N GLY A 249 -39.68 -29.20 -7.37
CA GLY A 249 -39.54 -28.12 -6.38
C GLY A 249 -38.17 -28.00 -5.72
N ARG A 250 -37.22 -28.86 -6.08
CA ARG A 250 -35.84 -28.79 -5.58
C ARG A 250 -35.12 -27.56 -6.18
N LEU A 251 -34.59 -26.70 -5.34
CA LEU A 251 -33.75 -25.57 -5.74
C LEU A 251 -32.29 -26.02 -5.89
N ILE A 252 -31.63 -25.60 -6.97
CA ILE A 252 -30.18 -25.74 -7.17
C ILE A 252 -29.61 -24.33 -7.27
N ASN A 253 -28.63 -24.04 -6.41
CA ASN A 253 -27.88 -22.79 -6.46
C ASN A 253 -26.54 -23.03 -7.15
N ARG A 254 -26.23 -22.17 -8.12
CA ARG A 254 -24.96 -22.18 -8.84
C ARG A 254 -24.39 -20.77 -8.85
N ASN A 255 -23.10 -20.64 -8.57
CA ASN A 255 -22.39 -19.38 -8.78
C ASN A 255 -21.74 -19.39 -10.15
N ASP A 256 -22.02 -18.37 -10.96
CA ASP A 256 -21.38 -18.19 -12.26
C ASP A 256 -20.44 -16.99 -12.24
N PRO A 257 -19.13 -17.20 -12.51
CA PRO A 257 -18.15 -16.12 -12.52
C PRO A 257 -18.46 -15.13 -13.64
N LEU A 258 -18.26 -13.85 -13.36
CA LEU A 258 -18.49 -12.74 -14.29
C LEU A 258 -17.21 -12.30 -15.00
N ARG A 259 -16.03 -12.65 -14.48
CA ARG A 259 -14.72 -12.24 -15.05
C ARG A 259 -14.13 -13.33 -15.95
N GLU A 260 -13.57 -12.93 -17.08
CA GLU A 260 -12.74 -13.83 -17.89
C GLU A 260 -11.29 -13.84 -17.38
N THR A 261 -10.93 -14.92 -16.68
CA THR A 261 -9.62 -15.04 -16.01
C THR A 261 -8.60 -15.83 -16.82
N ARG A 262 -8.99 -16.28 -18.02
CA ARG A 262 -8.21 -17.15 -18.92
C ARG A 262 -7.80 -18.47 -18.25
N GLY A 263 -8.73 -19.07 -17.50
CA GLY A 263 -8.56 -20.36 -16.83
C GLY A 263 -7.85 -20.29 -15.47
N ARG A 264 -7.50 -19.09 -14.99
CA ARG A 264 -7.02 -18.91 -13.61
C ARG A 264 -8.20 -18.99 -12.63
N PRO A 265 -8.09 -19.71 -11.50
CA PRO A 265 -9.13 -19.69 -10.48
C PRO A 265 -9.28 -18.28 -9.90
N ASP A 266 -10.51 -17.84 -9.74
CA ASP A 266 -10.87 -16.55 -9.16
C ASP A 266 -11.70 -16.71 -7.88
N PRO A 267 -11.10 -16.45 -6.70
CA PRO A 267 -11.80 -16.44 -5.42
C PRO A 267 -13.02 -15.53 -5.39
N LEU A 268 -12.93 -14.33 -5.95
CA LEU A 268 -14.09 -13.43 -6.03
C LEU A 268 -15.11 -13.92 -7.07
N GLY A 269 -14.75 -14.85 -7.94
CA GLY A 269 -15.61 -15.54 -8.89
C GLY A 269 -16.20 -16.86 -8.35
N ALA A 270 -16.19 -17.06 -7.03
CA ALA A 270 -16.62 -18.28 -6.33
C ALA A 270 -15.80 -19.54 -6.64
N GLN A 271 -14.52 -19.39 -7.00
CA GLN A 271 -13.62 -20.51 -7.27
C GLN A 271 -12.52 -20.60 -6.22
N ASP A 272 -12.15 -21.81 -5.80
CA ASP A 272 -11.03 -22.01 -4.89
C ASP A 272 -9.69 -21.78 -5.61
N GLY A 273 -8.85 -20.89 -5.07
CA GLY A 273 -7.51 -20.60 -5.60
C GLY A 273 -6.88 -19.37 -4.97
N PRO A 274 -5.64 -19.02 -5.35
CA PRO A 274 -5.01 -17.81 -4.86
C PRO A 274 -5.73 -16.55 -5.37
N ILE A 275 -5.78 -15.50 -4.55
CA ILE A 275 -6.21 -14.16 -4.99
C ILE A 275 -5.37 -13.74 -6.19
N LEU A 276 -6.04 -13.22 -7.22
CA LEU A 276 -5.39 -12.80 -8.44
C LEU A 276 -4.42 -11.64 -8.18
N ARG A 277 -3.34 -11.59 -8.96
CA ARG A 277 -2.31 -10.54 -8.86
C ARG A 277 -2.92 -9.16 -9.01
N GLU A 278 -3.89 -9.02 -9.89
CA GLU A 278 -4.57 -7.77 -10.20
C GLU A 278 -5.36 -7.27 -8.98
N ASP A 279 -6.12 -8.16 -8.32
CA ASP A 279 -6.87 -7.84 -7.09
C ASP A 279 -5.92 -7.50 -5.94
N LEU A 280 -4.87 -8.30 -5.77
CA LEU A 280 -3.86 -8.07 -4.73
C LEU A 280 -3.10 -6.76 -4.95
N GLY A 281 -2.76 -6.44 -6.20
CA GLY A 281 -2.07 -5.22 -6.55
C GLY A 281 -2.92 -3.97 -6.32
N TYR A 282 -4.23 -4.07 -6.57
CA TYR A 282 -5.20 -3.06 -6.18
C TYR A 282 -5.25 -2.89 -4.65
N LEU A 283 -5.29 -3.98 -3.88
CA LEU A 283 -5.17 -3.89 -2.41
C LEU A 283 -3.84 -3.24 -1.99
N PHE A 284 -2.71 -3.66 -2.56
CA PHE A 284 -1.40 -3.07 -2.26
C PHE A 284 -1.35 -1.58 -2.53
N ASP A 285 -2.02 -1.08 -3.57
CA ASP A 285 -2.19 0.34 -3.79
C ASP A 285 -3.00 1.00 -2.66
N ARG A 286 -4.20 0.48 -2.39
CA ARG A 286 -5.13 1.06 -1.41
C ARG A 286 -4.65 0.99 0.05
N PHE A 287 -3.78 0.05 0.35
CA PHE A 287 -3.16 -0.13 1.66
C PHE A 287 -1.75 0.47 1.76
N GLY A 288 -1.27 1.18 0.73
CA GLY A 288 0.00 1.93 0.80
C GLY A 288 1.25 1.06 0.75
N VAL A 289 1.15 -0.18 0.26
CA VAL A 289 2.29 -1.09 0.09
C VAL A 289 3.23 -0.55 -0.99
N TYR A 290 2.70 -0.08 -2.12
CA TYR A 290 3.50 0.61 -3.15
C TYR A 290 4.17 1.88 -2.61
N GLN A 291 3.47 2.65 -1.78
CA GLN A 291 4.02 3.86 -1.16
C GLN A 291 5.16 3.52 -0.18
N THR A 292 5.01 2.45 0.59
CA THR A 292 6.04 1.96 1.51
C THR A 292 7.27 1.49 0.73
N GLU A 293 7.07 0.73 -0.34
CA GLU A 293 8.15 0.29 -1.22
C GLU A 293 8.89 1.48 -1.83
N LEU A 294 8.16 2.48 -2.32
CA LEU A 294 8.72 3.70 -2.89
C LEU A 294 9.57 4.44 -1.86
N GLN A 295 9.06 4.65 -0.66
CA GLN A 295 9.79 5.32 0.43
C GLN A 295 11.08 4.58 0.82
N GLN A 296 11.03 3.24 0.90
CA GLN A 296 12.20 2.42 1.20
C GLN A 296 13.23 2.51 0.07
N ALA A 297 12.78 2.39 -1.18
CA ALA A 297 13.64 2.37 -2.35
C ALA A 297 14.29 3.73 -2.66
N THR A 298 13.59 4.83 -2.38
CA THR A 298 14.07 6.20 -2.65
C THR A 298 14.56 6.92 -1.39
N MET A 299 14.91 6.18 -0.33
CA MET A 299 15.40 6.78 0.91
C MET A 299 16.65 7.63 0.65
N GLY A 300 16.57 8.92 0.98
CA GLY A 300 17.66 9.87 0.76
C GLY A 300 17.74 10.46 -0.65
N LEU A 301 16.81 10.12 -1.56
CA LEU A 301 16.75 10.72 -2.90
C LEU A 301 16.66 12.26 -2.85
N PRO A 302 15.79 12.91 -2.03
CA PRO A 302 15.73 14.37 -2.00
C PRO A 302 17.03 15.03 -1.53
N ALA A 303 17.72 14.42 -0.56
CA ALA A 303 19.01 14.92 -0.08
C ALA A 303 20.10 14.77 -1.14
N LEU A 304 20.08 13.68 -1.91
CA LEU A 304 21.00 13.44 -3.01
C LEU A 304 20.76 14.41 -4.18
N GLU A 305 19.50 14.65 -4.54
CA GLU A 305 19.11 15.64 -5.55
C GLU A 305 19.60 17.05 -5.16
N ALA A 306 19.37 17.46 -3.92
CA ALA A 306 19.81 18.75 -3.41
C ALA A 306 21.34 18.91 -3.44
N GLU A 307 22.10 17.85 -3.08
CA GLU A 307 23.55 17.91 -3.13
C GLU A 307 24.07 17.92 -4.57
N VAL A 308 23.50 17.12 -5.48
CA VAL A 308 23.90 17.16 -6.90
C VAL A 308 23.66 18.55 -7.50
N LEU A 309 22.50 19.16 -7.24
CA LEU A 309 22.20 20.53 -7.67
C LEU A 309 23.20 21.54 -7.11
N ARG A 310 23.56 21.41 -5.82
CA ARG A 310 24.58 22.26 -5.19
C ARG A 310 25.93 22.12 -5.89
N LEU A 311 26.39 20.89 -6.14
CA LEU A 311 27.67 20.64 -6.80
C LEU A 311 27.70 21.16 -8.24
N GLN A 312 26.60 21.00 -8.99
CA GLN A 312 26.45 21.58 -10.31
C GLN A 312 26.51 23.11 -10.29
N GLU A 313 25.91 23.74 -9.28
CA GLU A 313 26.00 25.18 -9.06
C GLU A 313 27.45 25.63 -8.78
N ILE A 314 28.21 24.91 -7.95
CA ILE A 314 29.64 25.19 -7.70
C ILE A 314 30.44 25.14 -9.02
N ILE A 315 30.21 24.12 -9.84
CA ILE A 315 30.91 23.95 -11.11
C ILE A 315 30.54 25.07 -12.09
N ARG A 316 29.25 25.46 -12.15
CA ARG A 316 28.74 26.52 -13.02
C ARG A 316 29.27 27.90 -12.63
N LEU A 317 29.27 28.21 -11.34
CA LEU A 317 29.71 29.50 -10.81
C LEU A 317 31.24 29.61 -10.74
N GLY A 318 31.93 28.46 -10.65
CA GLY A 318 33.37 28.40 -10.47
C GLY A 318 33.83 28.58 -9.01
N TYR A 319 32.89 28.62 -8.06
CA TYR A 319 33.13 28.75 -6.61
C TYR A 319 31.94 28.23 -5.80
N ASP A 320 32.12 28.00 -4.50
CA ASP A 320 31.00 27.63 -3.61
C ASP A 320 30.25 28.87 -3.09
N PRO A 321 29.00 29.12 -3.54
CA PRO A 321 28.23 30.30 -3.13
C PRO A 321 27.81 30.25 -1.65
N ARG A 322 27.95 29.10 -0.98
CA ARG A 322 27.66 28.93 0.44
C ARG A 322 28.93 28.88 1.30
N SER A 323 30.11 29.09 0.70
CA SER A 323 31.35 29.20 1.44
C SER A 323 31.34 30.46 2.31
N LEU A 324 31.56 30.29 3.62
CA LEU A 324 31.76 31.40 4.56
C LEU A 324 33.16 32.02 4.44
N ILE A 325 34.06 31.43 3.65
CA ILE A 325 35.40 31.95 3.40
C ILE A 325 35.31 32.89 2.20
N PRO A 326 35.52 34.22 2.39
CA PRO A 326 35.50 35.16 1.29
C PRO A 326 36.65 34.85 0.33
N ILE A 327 36.32 34.62 -0.94
CA ILE A 327 37.32 34.39 -1.98
C ILE A 327 37.92 35.75 -2.34
N ARG A 328 39.03 36.10 -1.70
CA ARG A 328 39.78 37.31 -2.02
C ARG A 328 40.52 37.09 -3.34
N ARG A 329 40.45 38.06 -4.25
CA ARG A 329 41.17 38.05 -5.55
C ARG A 329 42.70 38.07 -5.37
N ASP A 330 43.19 38.42 -4.17
CA ASP A 330 44.57 38.84 -3.94
C ASP A 330 45.25 38.06 -2.79
N PHE A 331 44.76 36.88 -2.42
CA PHE A 331 45.42 36.04 -1.41
C PHE A 331 46.67 35.37 -2.02
N ASN A 332 47.70 36.19 -2.26
CA ASN A 332 49.06 35.70 -2.21
C ASN A 332 49.29 35.29 -0.75
N ASP A 333 49.61 34.02 -0.50
CA ASP A 333 50.25 33.62 0.75
C ASP A 333 51.48 34.52 0.91
N ARG A 334 51.34 35.62 1.66
CA ARG A 334 52.47 36.17 2.37
C ARG A 334 52.78 35.13 3.43
N LEU A 335 53.60 34.15 3.05
CA LEU A 335 54.48 33.48 4.00
C LEU A 335 54.99 34.58 4.92
N ILE A 336 54.57 34.55 6.18
CA ILE A 336 55.19 35.36 7.24
C ILE A 336 56.66 34.92 7.21
N ARG A 337 57.51 35.77 6.65
CA ARG A 337 58.94 35.45 6.43
C ARG A 337 59.79 35.95 7.60
N SER A 338 59.26 36.81 8.45
CA SER A 338 59.89 37.17 9.73
C SER A 338 58.86 37.53 10.80
N VAL A 339 59.34 37.62 12.04
CA VAL A 339 58.55 37.91 13.25
C VAL A 339 57.93 39.32 13.22
N ASP A 340 58.41 40.21 12.35
CA ASP A 340 57.91 41.58 12.21
C ASP A 340 56.61 41.68 11.37
N ASP A 341 56.19 40.59 10.72
CA ASP A 341 54.95 40.50 9.93
C ASP A 341 53.73 40.00 10.74
N LEU A 342 53.83 39.94 12.08
CA LEU A 342 52.75 39.55 13.00
C LEU A 342 52.02 40.75 13.61
#